data_AF-A0A953RBR4-F1
#
_entry.id   AF-A0A953RBR4-F1
#
_cell.length_a   1.000
_cell.length_b   1.000
_cell.length_c   1.000
_cell.angle_alpha   90.00
_cell.angle_beta   90.00
_cell.angle_gamma   90.00
#
_symmetry.space_group_name_H-M   'P 1'
#
loop_
_entity.id
_entity.type
_entity.pdbx_description
1 polymer ?
#
loop_
_entity_poly.entity_id
_entity_poly.type
_entity_poly.pdbx_seq_one_letter_code
_entity_poly.pdbx_strand_id
1 'polypeptide(L)'
;MKKTSVMLVACFILLCNSGIRAQKDWQYFGQDQGGTRYSNLKQIDATNVHTLTRAWTFHTGEKAAMEATPLVVDSVVYLAASNGVYAINGVTGQQIWKFASPHPTNRGVSYWPGDAKSSPRIVAASGNKMFALDVKTGQPIPSFGTEGFVDMGSVMQSPPAIYKDLLITPNRAPLVRVWNARTGALVWTFHLIPQPGEVGHDTWKNDAWKTAGGTNVWGHITVDAARGIVYAPTGPRSPDYVAVSRPGDNLYGTAVPTPAS
;
A
#
# COMPACT_ATOMS: atom_id res chain seq x y z
N MET A 1 -56.26 -23.58 -37.72
CA MET A 1 -55.45 -24.03 -36.58
C MET A 1 -54.11 -23.30 -36.60
N LYS A 2 -53.97 -22.20 -35.85
CA LYS A 2 -52.70 -21.47 -35.68
C LYS A 2 -52.23 -21.69 -34.24
N LYS A 3 -51.01 -22.22 -34.07
CA LYS A 3 -50.37 -22.44 -32.77
C LYS A 3 -49.73 -21.13 -32.32
N THR A 4 -50.16 -20.60 -31.19
CA THR A 4 -49.53 -19.42 -30.55
C THR A 4 -48.62 -19.93 -29.44
N SER A 5 -47.31 -19.84 -29.64
CA SER A 5 -46.32 -20.14 -28.61
C SER A 5 -46.20 -18.94 -27.66
N VAL A 6 -46.49 -19.15 -26.37
CA VAL A 6 -46.23 -18.17 -25.31
C VAL A 6 -44.79 -18.37 -24.84
N MET A 7 -43.96 -17.34 -25.00
CA MET A 7 -42.58 -17.30 -24.54
C MET A 7 -42.55 -16.71 -23.13
N LEU A 8 -42.18 -17.53 -22.14
CA LEU A 8 -42.01 -17.12 -20.74
C LEU A 8 -40.68 -16.36 -20.62
N VAL A 9 -40.71 -15.08 -20.28
CA VAL A 9 -39.53 -14.29 -19.93
C VAL A 9 -39.26 -14.49 -18.44
N ALA A 10 -38.24 -15.27 -18.09
CA ALA A 10 -37.76 -15.41 -16.72
C ALA A 10 -36.89 -14.18 -16.37
N CYS A 11 -37.45 -13.29 -15.56
CA CYS A 11 -36.73 -12.14 -15.01
C CYS A 11 -35.82 -12.61 -13.87
N PHE A 12 -34.52 -12.77 -14.13
CA PHE A 12 -33.53 -13.02 -13.09
C PHE A 12 -33.33 -11.74 -12.27
N ILE A 13 -33.88 -11.71 -11.06
CA ILE A 13 -33.55 -10.70 -10.05
C ILE A 13 -32.11 -10.98 -9.61
N LEU A 14 -31.16 -10.21 -10.14
CA LEU A 14 -29.81 -10.09 -9.60
C LEU A 14 -29.91 -9.47 -8.20
N LEU A 15 -30.01 -10.32 -7.18
CA LEU A 15 -29.76 -9.94 -5.79
C LEU A 15 -28.29 -9.56 -5.69
N CYS A 16 -28.01 -8.27 -5.85
CA CYS A 16 -26.73 -7.68 -5.49
C CYS A 16 -26.59 -7.82 -3.98
N ASN A 17 -25.95 -8.90 -3.54
CA ASN A 17 -25.72 -9.17 -2.13
C ASN A 17 -24.58 -8.26 -1.64
N SER A 18 -24.87 -6.96 -1.54
CA SER A 18 -24.06 -6.00 -0.79
C SER A 18 -24.28 -6.25 0.69
N GLY A 19 -23.88 -7.44 1.16
CA GLY A 19 -23.89 -7.74 2.57
C GLY A 19 -22.94 -6.79 3.27
N ILE A 20 -23.47 -5.92 4.12
CA ILE A 20 -22.69 -5.24 5.16
C ILE A 20 -22.17 -6.36 6.06
N ARG A 21 -20.98 -6.89 5.72
CA ARG A 21 -20.26 -7.79 6.60
C ARG A 21 -19.86 -6.94 7.81
N ALA A 22 -20.26 -7.34 9.00
CA ALA A 22 -19.71 -6.77 10.23
C ALA A 22 -18.18 -6.74 10.10
N GLN A 23 -17.55 -5.62 10.42
CA GLN A 23 -16.10 -5.49 10.29
C GLN A 23 -15.44 -6.52 11.20
N LYS A 24 -14.71 -7.46 10.60
CA LYS A 24 -13.93 -8.48 11.33
C LYS A 24 -12.43 -8.22 11.25
N ASP A 25 -12.01 -7.62 10.15
CA ASP A 25 -10.60 -7.44 9.80
C ASP A 25 -10.21 -5.96 9.72
N TRP A 26 -8.90 -5.72 9.78
CA TRP A 26 -8.22 -4.47 9.45
C TRP A 26 -7.16 -4.77 8.39
N GLN A 27 -7.61 -4.96 7.15
CA GLN A 27 -6.77 -5.49 6.06
C GLN A 27 -5.86 -4.45 5.39
N TYR A 28 -6.19 -3.17 5.55
CA TYR A 28 -5.46 -2.04 4.97
C TYR A 28 -4.92 -1.14 6.07
N PHE A 29 -3.86 -0.39 5.79
CA PHE A 29 -3.28 0.57 6.74
C PHE A 29 -4.34 1.48 7.39
N GLY A 30 -5.29 1.98 6.61
CA GLY A 30 -6.38 2.83 7.10
C GLY A 30 -7.74 2.16 7.13
N GLN A 31 -7.80 0.86 7.42
CA GLN A 31 -9.00 0.00 7.45
C GLN A 31 -9.61 -0.30 6.07
N ASP A 32 -9.69 0.68 5.19
CA ASP A 32 -10.13 0.54 3.80
C ASP A 32 -9.10 1.14 2.83
N GLN A 33 -9.35 0.98 1.52
CA GLN A 33 -8.47 1.47 0.47
C GLN A 33 -8.44 3.02 0.37
N GLY A 34 -9.48 3.70 0.84
CA GLY A 34 -9.54 5.16 0.94
C GLY A 34 -8.84 5.73 2.19
N GLY A 35 -8.51 4.87 3.16
CA GLY A 35 -7.74 5.21 4.33
C GLY A 35 -8.53 5.94 5.42
N THR A 36 -9.82 5.65 5.59
CA THR A 36 -10.69 6.38 6.55
C THR A 36 -10.26 6.25 8.01
N ARG A 37 -9.53 5.17 8.36
CA ARG A 37 -9.20 4.78 9.73
C ARG A 37 -10.42 4.64 10.64
N TYR A 38 -11.58 4.33 10.06
CA TYR A 38 -12.84 4.20 10.77
C TYR A 38 -13.17 2.73 11.07
N SER A 39 -13.70 2.46 12.26
CA SER A 39 -14.25 1.15 12.62
C SER A 39 -15.75 1.22 12.84
N ASN A 40 -16.50 0.30 12.25
CA ASN A 40 -17.95 0.19 12.48
C ASN A 40 -18.30 -0.67 13.71
N LEU A 41 -17.31 -1.24 14.41
CA LEU A 41 -17.51 -1.99 15.66
C LEU A 41 -18.05 -1.09 16.77
N LYS A 42 -18.99 -1.62 17.56
CA LYS A 42 -19.70 -0.88 18.62
C LYS A 42 -19.57 -1.50 20.01
N GLN A 43 -18.76 -2.55 20.16
CA GLN A 43 -18.58 -3.23 21.44
C GLN A 43 -17.94 -2.31 22.49
N ILE A 44 -17.01 -1.46 22.06
CA ILE A 44 -16.32 -0.47 22.92
C ILE A 44 -16.84 0.91 22.52
N ASP A 45 -17.33 1.67 23.49
CA ASP A 45 -17.84 3.02 23.32
C ASP A 45 -17.53 3.91 24.54
N ALA A 46 -18.00 5.16 24.51
CA ALA A 46 -17.75 6.13 25.57
C ALA A 46 -18.28 5.70 26.95
N THR A 47 -19.28 4.82 27.00
CA THR A 47 -19.90 4.35 28.24
C THR A 47 -19.12 3.22 28.90
N ASN A 48 -18.26 2.49 28.18
CA ASN A 48 -17.54 1.34 28.72
C ASN A 48 -16.01 1.34 28.46
N VAL A 49 -15.47 2.29 27.70
CA VAL A 49 -14.02 2.36 27.40
C VAL A 49 -13.13 2.36 28.66
N HIS A 50 -13.65 2.88 29.77
CA HIS A 50 -12.97 2.93 31.05
C HIS A 50 -12.79 1.54 31.71
N THR A 51 -13.47 0.50 31.23
CA THR A 51 -13.35 -0.88 31.73
C THR A 51 -12.31 -1.69 30.95
N LEU A 52 -11.64 -1.10 29.96
CA LEU A 52 -10.65 -1.82 29.16
C LEU A 52 -9.47 -2.26 30.01
N THR A 53 -9.14 -3.54 29.88
CA THR A 53 -7.91 -4.11 30.43
C THR A 53 -7.04 -4.62 29.29
N ARG A 54 -5.74 -4.69 29.54
CA ARG A 54 -4.78 -5.21 28.56
C ARG A 54 -5.03 -6.71 28.35
N ALA A 55 -5.34 -7.09 27.11
CA ALA A 55 -5.50 -8.50 26.75
C ALA A 55 -4.16 -9.26 26.72
N TRP A 56 -3.17 -8.71 26.02
CA TRP A 56 -1.82 -9.28 25.93
C TRP A 56 -0.79 -8.21 25.51
N THR A 57 0.50 -8.55 25.63
CA THR A 57 1.63 -7.75 25.14
C THR A 57 2.51 -8.62 24.26
N PHE A 58 2.94 -8.09 23.12
CA PHE A 58 3.96 -8.72 22.26
C PHE A 58 5.21 -7.86 22.22
N HIS A 59 6.37 -8.45 22.52
CA HIS A 59 7.66 -7.77 22.49
C HIS A 59 8.45 -8.17 21.24
N THR A 60 8.63 -7.25 20.29
CA THR A 60 9.41 -7.48 19.06
C THR A 60 10.92 -7.58 19.32
N GLY A 61 11.38 -7.04 20.45
CA GLY A 61 12.81 -6.88 20.78
C GLY A 61 13.50 -5.75 20.02
N GLU A 62 12.75 -4.96 19.24
CA GLU A 62 13.25 -3.82 18.49
C GLU A 62 13.46 -2.58 19.39
N LYS A 63 14.46 -1.76 19.08
CA LYS A 63 14.75 -0.50 19.79
C LYS A 63 14.46 0.75 18.95
N ALA A 64 14.37 0.59 17.62
CA ALA A 64 14.02 1.66 16.71
C ALA A 64 12.53 2.07 16.86
N ALA A 65 12.23 3.30 16.46
CA ALA A 65 10.87 3.79 16.40
C ALA A 65 10.02 2.95 15.44
N MET A 66 8.81 2.59 15.87
CA MET A 66 7.85 1.84 15.07
C MET A 66 6.71 2.77 14.63
N GLU A 67 6.55 2.92 13.32
CA GLU A 67 5.43 3.69 12.72
C GLU A 67 4.34 2.75 12.16
N ALA A 68 4.57 1.44 12.22
CA ALA A 68 3.72 0.44 11.60
C ALA A 68 2.31 0.40 12.22
N THR A 69 1.29 0.54 11.38
CA THR A 69 -0.06 0.11 11.76
C THR A 69 -0.15 -1.40 11.50
N PRO A 70 -0.45 -2.22 12.53
CA PRO A 70 -0.65 -3.66 12.33
C PRO A 70 -1.84 -3.92 11.41
N LEU A 71 -1.75 -4.95 10.57
CA LEU A 71 -2.91 -5.49 9.86
C LEU A 71 -3.51 -6.64 10.65
N VAL A 72 -4.82 -6.79 10.59
CA VAL A 72 -5.52 -7.95 11.17
C VAL A 72 -6.34 -8.62 10.08
N VAL A 73 -6.03 -9.87 9.77
CA VAL A 73 -6.76 -10.67 8.77
C VAL A 73 -6.96 -12.06 9.33
N ASP A 74 -8.20 -12.55 9.34
CA ASP A 74 -8.54 -13.89 9.83
C ASP A 74 -7.96 -14.17 11.23
N SER A 75 -8.07 -13.18 12.13
CA SER A 75 -7.54 -13.21 13.50
C SER A 75 -6.00 -13.30 13.62
N VAL A 76 -5.26 -13.10 12.53
CA VAL A 76 -3.80 -12.97 12.54
C VAL A 76 -3.41 -11.50 12.46
N VAL A 77 -2.55 -11.07 13.37
CA VAL A 77 -1.93 -9.74 13.37
C VAL A 77 -0.62 -9.81 12.58
N TYR A 78 -0.49 -9.01 11.54
CA TYR A 78 0.75 -8.84 10.77
C TYR A 78 1.40 -7.50 11.10
N LEU A 79 2.70 -7.54 11.44
CA LEU A 79 3.44 -6.37 11.92
C LEU A 79 4.85 -6.33 11.36
N ALA A 80 5.27 -5.18 10.81
CA ALA A 80 6.67 -4.91 10.49
C ALA A 80 7.35 -4.20 11.66
N ALA A 81 8.56 -4.64 12.01
CA ALA A 81 9.48 -4.00 12.93
C ALA A 81 10.88 -3.97 12.30
N SER A 82 11.83 -3.22 12.87
CA SER A 82 13.14 -3.03 12.20
C SER A 82 13.99 -4.31 12.06
N ASN A 83 13.63 -5.38 12.78
CA ASN A 83 14.28 -6.68 12.73
C ASN A 83 13.48 -7.76 11.98
N GLY A 84 12.36 -7.42 11.33
CA GLY A 84 11.61 -8.34 10.49
C GLY A 84 10.10 -8.12 10.45
N VAL A 85 9.42 -9.07 9.81
CA VAL A 85 7.95 -9.13 9.72
C VAL A 85 7.43 -10.28 10.57
N TYR A 86 6.37 -10.03 11.32
CA TYR A 86 5.78 -10.95 12.26
C TYR A 86 4.36 -11.30 11.86
N ALA A 87 3.97 -12.55 12.08
CA ALA A 87 2.59 -12.96 12.25
C ALA A 87 2.36 -13.38 13.69
N ILE A 88 1.29 -12.87 14.29
CA ILE A 88 0.95 -13.04 15.70
C ILE A 88 -0.51 -13.50 15.77
N ASN A 89 -0.81 -14.47 16.61
CA ASN A 89 -2.19 -14.84 16.90
C ASN A 89 -2.88 -13.69 17.63
N GLY A 90 -3.92 -13.10 17.03
CA GLY A 90 -4.60 -11.92 17.56
C GLY A 90 -5.38 -12.17 18.86
N VAL A 91 -5.71 -13.43 19.16
CA VAL A 91 -6.41 -13.82 20.40
C VAL A 91 -5.41 -13.99 21.54
N THR A 92 -4.30 -14.68 21.29
CA THR A 92 -3.36 -15.09 22.36
C THR A 92 -2.12 -14.20 22.49
N GLY A 93 -1.81 -13.39 21.47
CA GLY A 93 -0.58 -12.62 21.39
C GLY A 93 0.68 -13.46 21.10
N GLN A 94 0.53 -14.75 20.81
CA GLN A 94 1.66 -15.64 20.52
C GLN A 94 2.16 -15.48 19.07
N GLN A 95 3.48 -15.51 18.88
CA GLN A 95 4.08 -15.51 17.55
C GLN A 95 3.71 -16.80 16.80
N ILE A 96 3.22 -16.65 15.57
CA ILE A 96 3.00 -17.75 14.64
C ILE A 96 4.29 -17.98 13.84
N TRP A 97 4.81 -16.93 13.21
CA TRP A 97 6.07 -16.95 12.49
C TRP A 97 6.74 -15.58 12.52
N LYS A 98 8.04 -15.57 12.23
CA LYS A 98 8.83 -14.35 11.98
C LYS A 98 9.66 -14.54 10.72
N PHE A 99 9.56 -13.59 9.79
CA PHE A 99 10.51 -13.44 8.71
C PHE A 99 11.59 -12.44 9.13
N ALA A 100 12.82 -12.92 9.32
CA ALA A 100 13.94 -12.07 9.68
C ALA A 100 14.40 -11.26 8.47
N SER A 101 14.38 -9.94 8.59
CA SER A 101 14.85 -9.02 7.55
C SER A 101 15.37 -7.75 8.23
N PRO A 102 16.54 -7.24 7.83
CA PRO A 102 17.03 -5.98 8.36
C PRO A 102 16.22 -4.82 7.78
N HIS A 103 15.71 -3.94 8.65
CA HIS A 103 15.06 -2.69 8.32
C HIS A 103 13.99 -2.81 7.21
N PRO A 104 12.95 -3.66 7.38
CA PRO A 104 11.83 -3.64 6.47
C PRO A 104 11.10 -2.29 6.56
N THR A 105 10.21 -2.02 5.60
CA THR A 105 9.34 -0.84 5.55
C THR A 105 8.76 -0.55 6.92
N ASN A 106 9.13 0.60 7.50
CA ASN A 106 8.87 0.91 8.90
C ASN A 106 7.42 1.33 9.19
N ARG A 107 6.61 1.52 8.13
CA ARG A 107 5.20 1.95 8.18
C ARG A 107 4.19 0.83 7.97
N GLY A 108 4.65 -0.43 8.06
CA GLY A 108 3.81 -1.61 8.05
C GLY A 108 4.04 -2.51 6.84
N VAL A 109 3.05 -3.34 6.60
CA VAL A 109 2.99 -4.31 5.49
C VAL A 109 1.67 -4.14 4.75
N SER A 110 1.57 -4.75 3.57
CA SER A 110 0.31 -4.87 2.83
C SER A 110 -0.13 -6.31 2.73
N TYR A 111 -1.44 -6.56 2.77
CA TYR A 111 -2.03 -7.87 2.53
C TYR A 111 -2.68 -7.88 1.15
N TRP A 112 -2.26 -8.81 0.29
CA TRP A 112 -2.98 -9.11 -0.95
C TRP A 112 -3.75 -10.42 -0.76
N PRO A 113 -5.09 -10.42 -0.94
CA PRO A 113 -5.94 -11.58 -0.64
C PRO A 113 -5.73 -12.79 -1.55
N GLY A 114 -4.94 -12.64 -2.62
CA GLY A 114 -4.84 -13.68 -3.63
C GLY A 114 -6.03 -13.68 -4.58
N ASP A 115 -6.04 -14.69 -5.43
CA ASP A 115 -7.14 -14.99 -6.35
C ASP A 115 -7.14 -16.48 -6.71
N ALA A 116 -7.93 -16.87 -7.72
CA ALA A 116 -8.01 -18.26 -8.17
C ALA A 116 -6.66 -18.87 -8.60
N LYS A 117 -5.64 -18.05 -8.89
CA LYS A 117 -4.33 -18.50 -9.39
C LYS A 117 -3.23 -18.38 -8.35
N SER A 118 -3.48 -17.75 -7.21
CA SER A 118 -2.41 -17.39 -6.28
C SER A 118 -2.93 -17.21 -4.87
N SER A 119 -2.24 -17.84 -3.92
CA SER A 119 -2.50 -17.70 -2.49
C SER A 119 -2.30 -16.26 -2.00
N PRO A 120 -2.96 -15.89 -0.88
CA PRO A 120 -2.74 -14.63 -0.21
C PRO A 120 -1.28 -14.43 0.20
N ARG A 121 -0.84 -13.17 0.29
CA ARG A 121 0.55 -12.82 0.65
C ARG A 121 0.65 -11.52 1.42
N ILE A 122 1.65 -11.45 2.28
CA ILE A 122 2.11 -10.22 2.90
C ILE A 122 3.21 -9.61 2.03
N VAL A 123 3.10 -8.32 1.72
CA VAL A 123 4.06 -7.59 0.89
C VAL A 123 4.69 -6.48 1.71
N ALA A 124 6.02 -6.41 1.67
CA ALA A 124 6.83 -5.36 2.29
C ALA A 124 8.14 -5.19 1.49
N ALA A 125 9.04 -4.33 1.93
CA ALA A 125 10.40 -4.25 1.36
C ALA A 125 11.45 -4.05 2.45
N SER A 126 12.69 -4.37 2.13
CA SER A 126 13.89 -3.91 2.86
C SER A 126 14.75 -3.12 1.88
N GLY A 127 14.95 -1.83 2.16
CA GLY A 127 15.59 -0.92 1.22
C GLY A 127 14.83 -0.85 -0.13
N ASN A 128 15.51 -1.21 -1.21
CA ASN A 128 14.95 -1.28 -2.56
C ASN A 128 14.40 -2.66 -2.95
N LYS A 129 14.48 -3.66 -2.08
CA LYS A 129 14.04 -5.02 -2.37
C LYS A 129 12.64 -5.27 -1.80
N MET A 130 11.63 -5.27 -2.64
CA MET A 130 10.28 -5.70 -2.28
C MET A 130 10.23 -7.22 -2.21
N PHE A 131 9.50 -7.76 -1.23
CA PHE A 131 9.31 -9.19 -1.05
C PHE A 131 7.86 -9.52 -0.75
N ALA A 132 7.45 -10.73 -1.15
CA ALA A 132 6.14 -11.28 -0.86
C ALA A 132 6.29 -12.55 -0.02
N LEU A 133 5.61 -12.60 1.12
CA LEU A 133 5.64 -13.72 2.07
C LEU A 133 4.32 -14.48 2.04
N ASP A 134 4.40 -15.80 2.10
CA ASP A 134 3.25 -16.66 2.32
C ASP A 134 2.66 -16.40 3.72
N VAL A 135 1.34 -16.19 3.79
CA VAL A 135 0.66 -15.77 5.03
C VAL A 135 0.69 -16.83 6.13
N LYS A 136 0.87 -18.11 5.79
CA LYS A 136 0.86 -19.23 6.74
C LYS A 136 2.25 -19.53 7.30
N THR A 137 3.27 -19.41 6.46
CA THR A 137 4.64 -19.87 6.77
C THR A 137 5.62 -18.72 7.01
N GLY A 138 5.32 -17.52 6.53
CA GLY A 138 6.23 -16.37 6.57
C GLY A 138 7.41 -16.50 5.61
N GLN A 139 7.43 -17.50 4.72
CA GLN A 139 8.52 -17.71 3.76
C GLN A 139 8.30 -16.88 2.50
N PRO A 140 9.38 -16.39 1.85
CA PRO A 140 9.29 -15.76 0.54
C PRO A 140 8.61 -16.67 -0.48
N ILE A 141 7.73 -16.10 -1.31
CA ILE A 141 7.02 -16.84 -2.36
C ILE A 141 7.93 -16.93 -3.60
N PRO A 142 8.45 -18.11 -3.97
CA PRO A 142 9.52 -18.20 -4.97
C PRO A 142 9.14 -17.67 -6.36
N SER A 143 7.85 -17.70 -6.70
CA SER A 143 7.32 -17.21 -7.99
C SER A 143 7.14 -15.70 -8.07
N PHE A 144 7.42 -14.96 -6.98
CA PHE A 144 7.38 -13.51 -6.96
C PHE A 144 8.78 -12.95 -7.23
N GLY A 145 8.98 -12.33 -8.40
CA GLY A 145 10.27 -11.84 -8.84
C GLY A 145 11.30 -12.95 -8.94
N THR A 146 12.48 -12.74 -8.36
CA THR A 146 13.54 -13.73 -8.21
C THR A 146 13.54 -14.24 -6.78
N GLU A 147 13.14 -15.50 -6.59
CA GLU A 147 13.12 -16.18 -5.28
C GLU A 147 12.32 -15.44 -4.19
N GLY A 148 11.25 -14.74 -4.57
CA GLY A 148 10.41 -13.98 -3.64
C GLY A 148 10.76 -12.51 -3.53
N PHE A 149 11.73 -12.01 -4.30
CA PHE A 149 12.22 -10.64 -4.23
C PHE A 149 12.17 -9.91 -5.58
N VAL A 150 11.89 -8.61 -5.53
CA VAL A 150 11.90 -7.68 -6.66
C VAL A 150 12.79 -6.50 -6.31
N ASP A 151 13.81 -6.21 -7.13
CA ASP A 151 14.54 -4.95 -7.05
C ASP A 151 13.70 -3.84 -7.69
N MET A 152 13.28 -2.88 -6.86
CA MET A 152 12.46 -1.76 -7.30
C MET A 152 13.28 -0.61 -7.85
N GLY A 153 14.62 -0.65 -7.80
CA GLY A 153 15.52 0.45 -8.17
C GLY A 153 15.40 1.70 -7.29
N SER A 154 14.59 1.67 -6.24
CA SER A 154 14.41 2.77 -5.29
C SER A 154 13.98 2.23 -3.93
N VAL A 155 14.32 2.96 -2.87
CA VAL A 155 13.91 2.61 -1.50
C VAL A 155 12.40 2.82 -1.35
N MET A 156 11.71 1.81 -0.84
CA MET A 156 10.31 1.88 -0.44
C MET A 156 10.24 2.04 1.08
N GLN A 157 9.50 3.04 1.56
CA GLN A 157 9.40 3.34 2.99
C GLN A 157 8.02 2.96 3.57
N SER A 158 6.96 3.17 2.80
CA SER A 158 5.60 2.73 3.12
C SER A 158 5.24 1.47 2.32
N PRO A 159 4.41 0.56 2.86
CA PRO A 159 4.01 -0.63 2.13
C PRO A 159 3.15 -0.26 0.88
N PRO A 160 3.10 -1.11 -0.15
CA PRO A 160 2.41 -0.78 -1.40
C PRO A 160 0.89 -0.71 -1.22
N ALA A 161 0.23 0.21 -1.91
CA ALA A 161 -1.22 0.14 -2.02
C ALA A 161 -1.62 -1.03 -2.93
N ILE A 162 -2.77 -1.63 -2.64
CA ILE A 162 -3.30 -2.78 -3.39
C ILE A 162 -4.50 -2.32 -4.22
N TYR A 163 -4.49 -2.64 -5.52
CA TYR A 163 -5.67 -2.52 -6.38
C TYR A 163 -5.79 -3.75 -7.27
N LYS A 164 -6.79 -4.61 -7.04
CA LYS A 164 -6.95 -5.89 -7.74
C LYS A 164 -5.67 -6.72 -7.62
N ASP A 165 -4.98 -6.98 -8.72
CA ASP A 165 -3.73 -7.71 -8.80
C ASP A 165 -2.50 -6.80 -8.96
N LEU A 166 -2.63 -5.53 -8.56
CA LEU A 166 -1.59 -4.52 -8.69
C LEU A 166 -1.09 -4.08 -7.31
N LEU A 167 0.24 -4.03 -7.19
CA LEU A 167 0.98 -3.43 -6.08
C LEU A 167 1.47 -2.07 -6.54
N ILE A 168 1.00 -0.99 -5.92
CA ILE A 168 1.39 0.38 -6.26
C ILE A 168 2.40 0.85 -5.23
N THR A 169 3.67 0.97 -5.60
CA THR A 169 4.75 1.23 -4.64
C THR A 169 5.01 2.74 -4.49
N PRO A 170 5.00 3.25 -3.24
CA PRO A 170 5.62 4.52 -2.91
C PRO A 170 7.15 4.37 -2.96
N ASN A 171 7.87 5.35 -3.52
CA ASN A 171 9.31 5.30 -3.69
C ASN A 171 9.97 6.61 -3.22
N ARG A 172 11.24 6.52 -2.80
CA ARG A 172 12.10 7.71 -2.57
C ARG A 172 12.54 8.38 -3.87
N ALA A 173 12.57 7.65 -4.98
CA ALA A 173 12.71 8.25 -6.30
C ALA A 173 11.41 8.99 -6.69
N PRO A 174 11.49 10.01 -7.55
CA PRO A 174 10.34 10.76 -8.06
C PRO A 174 9.55 9.94 -9.09
N LEU A 175 9.01 8.79 -8.67
CA LEU A 175 8.22 7.91 -9.50
C LEU A 175 7.25 7.08 -8.66
N VAL A 176 6.17 6.66 -9.30
CA VAL A 176 5.27 5.61 -8.81
C VAL A 176 5.41 4.42 -9.76
N ARG A 177 5.59 3.23 -9.18
CA ARG A 177 5.67 1.98 -9.95
C ARG A 177 4.53 1.07 -9.58
N VAL A 178 4.05 0.34 -10.58
CA VAL A 178 3.01 -0.66 -10.42
C VAL A 178 3.53 -2.03 -10.83
N TRP A 179 3.33 -3.00 -9.96
CA TRP A 179 3.84 -4.35 -10.10
C TRP A 179 2.67 -5.34 -10.05
N ASN A 180 2.80 -6.45 -10.76
CA ASN A 180 1.84 -7.53 -10.66
C ASN A 180 2.00 -8.24 -9.30
N ALA A 181 0.92 -8.36 -8.53
CA ALA A 181 0.94 -8.95 -7.19
C ALA A 181 1.28 -10.45 -7.19
N ARG A 182 1.04 -11.16 -8.29
CA ARG A 182 1.34 -12.59 -8.41
C ARG A 182 2.82 -12.83 -8.65
N THR A 183 3.37 -12.11 -9.64
CA THR A 183 4.68 -12.41 -10.22
C THR A 183 5.75 -11.39 -9.86
N GLY A 184 5.40 -10.23 -9.32
CA GLY A 184 6.34 -9.13 -9.09
C GLY A 184 6.79 -8.42 -10.37
N ALA A 185 6.23 -8.75 -11.53
CA ALA A 185 6.60 -8.12 -12.79
C ALA A 185 6.18 -6.64 -12.82
N LEU A 186 7.06 -5.77 -13.31
CA LEU A 186 6.76 -4.36 -13.53
C LEU A 186 5.68 -4.23 -14.61
N VAL A 187 4.59 -3.54 -14.30
CA VAL A 187 3.48 -3.28 -15.23
C VAL A 187 3.68 -1.94 -15.91
N TRP A 188 3.93 -0.88 -15.13
CA TRP A 188 4.24 0.45 -15.65
C TRP A 188 4.93 1.32 -14.59
N THR A 189 5.53 2.42 -15.06
CA THR A 189 6.12 3.49 -14.23
C THR A 189 5.47 4.82 -14.60
N PHE A 190 5.17 5.63 -13.60
CA PHE A 190 4.80 7.04 -13.76
C PHE A 190 5.89 7.91 -13.15
N HIS A 191 6.48 8.81 -13.93
CA HIS A 191 7.51 9.72 -13.46
C HIS A 191 6.87 10.98 -12.86
N LEU A 192 7.21 11.28 -11.60
CA LEU A 192 6.76 12.49 -10.91
C LEU A 192 7.63 13.70 -11.26
N ILE A 193 8.87 13.46 -11.69
CA ILE A 193 9.67 14.40 -12.49
C ILE A 193 9.60 13.93 -13.96
N PRO A 194 8.80 14.59 -14.80
CA PRO A 194 8.54 14.12 -16.17
C PRO A 194 9.79 14.13 -17.05
N GLN A 195 9.97 13.06 -17.81
CA GLN A 195 11.02 12.89 -18.82
C GLN A 195 10.69 13.64 -20.12
N PRO A 196 11.65 13.89 -21.02
CA PRO A 196 11.37 14.49 -22.32
C PRO A 196 10.24 13.79 -23.07
N GLY A 197 9.21 14.54 -23.47
CA GLY A 197 8.01 14.02 -24.13
C GLY A 197 6.85 13.65 -23.19
N GLU A 198 7.03 13.70 -21.87
CA GLU A 198 5.96 13.46 -20.89
C GLU A 198 5.24 14.77 -20.51
N VAL A 199 3.95 14.65 -20.16
CA VAL A 199 3.14 15.79 -19.70
C VAL A 199 3.75 16.40 -18.45
N GLY A 200 3.96 17.73 -18.49
CA GLY A 200 4.55 18.50 -17.40
C GLY A 200 6.05 18.74 -17.54
N HIS A 201 6.73 18.11 -18.50
CA HIS A 201 8.18 18.29 -18.72
C HIS A 201 8.56 19.75 -18.96
N ASP A 202 7.77 20.49 -19.75
CA ASP A 202 8.03 21.89 -20.10
C ASP A 202 8.01 22.84 -18.88
N THR A 203 7.50 22.38 -17.73
CA THR A 203 7.51 23.13 -16.46
C THR A 203 8.85 23.06 -15.73
N TRP A 204 9.80 22.25 -16.22
CA TRP A 204 11.17 22.15 -15.71
C TRP A 204 12.13 22.87 -16.66
N LYS A 205 12.45 24.12 -16.35
CA LYS A 205 13.32 24.94 -17.22
C LYS A 205 14.80 24.61 -17.00
N ASN A 206 15.63 24.97 -17.98
CA ASN A 206 17.10 24.85 -17.94
C ASN A 206 17.61 23.45 -17.57
N ASP A 207 16.94 22.40 -18.07
CA ASP A 207 17.30 21.01 -17.77
C ASP A 207 17.30 20.65 -16.27
N ALA A 208 16.60 21.41 -15.42
CA ALA A 208 16.54 21.18 -13.98
C ALA A 208 16.03 19.77 -13.61
N TRP A 209 15.21 19.15 -14.47
CA TRP A 209 14.72 17.78 -14.31
C TRP A 209 15.85 16.73 -14.20
N LYS A 210 17.04 17.00 -14.76
CA LYS A 210 18.19 16.07 -14.73
C LYS A 210 18.86 15.98 -13.36
N THR A 211 18.79 17.06 -12.58
CA THR A 211 19.52 17.21 -11.31
C THR A 211 18.59 17.39 -10.12
N ALA A 212 17.31 17.71 -10.36
CA ALA A 212 16.32 17.86 -9.32
C ALA A 212 16.03 16.53 -8.62
N GLY A 213 15.89 16.60 -7.29
CA GLY A 213 15.44 15.51 -6.45
C GLY A 213 14.08 15.79 -5.81
N GLY A 214 13.73 14.98 -4.81
CA GLY A 214 12.45 15.13 -4.10
C GLY A 214 11.28 14.69 -4.97
N THR A 215 10.11 15.33 -4.84
CA THR A 215 8.88 15.01 -5.59
C THR A 215 8.48 13.53 -5.48
N ASN A 216 8.91 12.89 -4.40
CA ASN A 216 8.81 11.47 -4.19
C ASN A 216 7.57 11.14 -3.37
N VAL A 217 7.04 9.93 -3.52
CA VAL A 217 5.90 9.47 -2.71
C VAL A 217 6.46 8.55 -1.64
N TRP A 218 6.65 9.05 -0.43
CA TRP A 218 7.18 8.26 0.69
C TRP A 218 6.10 7.81 1.68
N GLY A 219 4.94 8.47 1.67
CA GLY A 219 3.77 8.14 2.50
C GLY A 219 2.91 7.01 1.93
N HIS A 220 1.79 6.75 2.59
CA HIS A 220 0.80 5.79 2.10
C HIS A 220 0.05 6.33 0.88
N ILE A 221 -0.29 5.41 -0.02
CA ILE A 221 -1.11 5.66 -1.21
C ILE A 221 -2.51 5.14 -0.91
N THR A 222 -3.55 5.88 -1.33
CA THR A 222 -4.95 5.44 -1.25
C THR A 222 -5.53 5.19 -2.63
N VAL A 223 -6.58 4.37 -2.68
CA VAL A 223 -7.21 3.94 -3.93
C VAL A 223 -8.72 4.07 -3.81
N ASP A 224 -9.33 4.81 -4.73
CA ASP A 224 -10.77 4.68 -5.00
C ASP A 224 -10.96 3.49 -5.93
N ALA A 225 -11.25 2.33 -5.34
CA ALA A 225 -11.33 1.10 -6.09
C ALA A 225 -12.53 1.02 -7.04
N ALA A 226 -13.62 1.73 -6.73
CA ALA A 226 -14.81 1.79 -7.58
C ALA A 226 -14.52 2.52 -8.89
N ARG A 227 -13.75 3.62 -8.82
CA ARG A 227 -13.36 4.42 -9.98
C ARG A 227 -12.02 4.02 -10.60
N GLY A 228 -11.23 3.22 -9.90
CA GLY A 228 -9.87 2.85 -10.33
C GLY A 228 -8.89 4.01 -10.26
N ILE A 229 -9.07 4.93 -9.31
CA ILE A 229 -8.23 6.13 -9.16
C ILE A 229 -7.27 5.93 -7.99
N VAL A 230 -5.99 6.26 -8.21
CA VAL A 230 -4.92 6.20 -7.20
C VAL A 230 -4.60 7.62 -6.75
N TYR A 231 -4.51 7.85 -5.44
CA TYR A 231 -4.08 9.11 -4.85
C TYR A 231 -2.71 8.92 -4.20
N ALA A 232 -1.70 9.60 -4.73
CA ALA A 232 -0.31 9.49 -4.31
C ALA A 232 0.24 10.88 -3.90
N PRO A 233 0.35 11.19 -2.60
CA PRO A 233 0.83 12.49 -2.15
C PRO A 233 2.34 12.62 -2.40
N THR A 234 2.74 13.69 -3.10
CA THR A 234 4.15 13.96 -3.42
C THR A 234 4.84 14.79 -2.34
N GLY A 235 6.12 14.51 -2.11
CA GLY A 235 6.98 15.28 -1.23
C GLY A 235 7.45 16.60 -1.86
N PRO A 236 8.15 17.45 -1.08
CA PRO A 236 8.76 18.67 -1.58
C PRO A 236 9.83 18.40 -2.63
N ARG A 237 10.15 19.41 -3.43
CA ARG A 237 11.17 19.37 -4.48
C ARG A 237 12.54 19.69 -3.90
N SER A 238 13.53 18.84 -4.15
CA SER A 238 14.89 19.07 -3.65
C SER A 238 15.75 19.87 -4.65
N PRO A 239 16.55 20.86 -4.18
CA PRO A 239 16.73 21.25 -2.78
C PRO A 239 15.48 21.93 -2.20
N ASP A 240 15.08 21.48 -1.01
CA ASP A 240 13.74 21.69 -0.43
C ASP A 240 13.40 23.18 -0.24
N TYR A 241 14.40 24.04 -0.09
CA TYR A 241 14.25 25.47 0.22
C TYR A 241 14.96 26.41 -0.77
N VAL A 242 15.64 25.88 -1.79
CA VAL A 242 16.42 26.68 -2.76
C VAL A 242 15.86 26.44 -4.15
N ALA A 243 14.93 27.30 -4.58
CA ALA A 243 14.25 27.17 -5.86
C ALA A 243 15.03 27.74 -7.05
N VAL A 244 16.08 28.54 -6.82
CA VAL A 244 16.85 29.19 -7.89
C VAL A 244 17.52 28.22 -8.86
N SER A 245 17.80 26.99 -8.42
CA SER A 245 18.38 25.92 -9.26
C SER A 245 17.34 25.12 -10.05
N ARG A 246 16.03 25.40 -9.89
CA ARG A 246 14.93 24.69 -10.54
C ARG A 246 13.80 25.63 -11.01
N PRO A 247 14.06 26.55 -11.96
CA PRO A 247 13.04 27.48 -12.45
C PRO A 247 11.84 26.77 -13.12
N GLY A 248 10.65 27.36 -12.98
CA GLY A 248 9.37 26.86 -13.50
C GLY A 248 8.45 26.26 -12.43
N ASP A 249 7.24 25.86 -12.83
CA ASP A 249 6.23 25.35 -11.88
C ASP A 249 6.67 24.03 -11.21
N ASN A 250 7.53 23.27 -11.91
CA ASN A 250 8.09 21.97 -11.50
C ASN A 250 7.01 20.94 -11.11
N LEU A 251 6.03 20.70 -11.99
CA LEU A 251 5.04 19.64 -11.79
C LEU A 251 5.76 18.27 -11.77
N TYR A 252 5.46 17.33 -10.86
CA TYR A 252 4.32 17.23 -9.94
C TYR A 252 4.69 17.42 -8.45
N GLY A 253 5.72 18.23 -8.16
CA GLY A 253 6.20 18.43 -6.79
C GLY A 253 5.39 19.47 -6.02
N THR A 254 5.29 19.33 -4.69
CA THR A 254 4.62 20.34 -3.87
C THR A 254 5.35 21.69 -3.95
N ALA A 255 4.58 22.78 -4.05
CA ALA A 255 5.10 24.12 -4.26
C ALA A 255 5.32 24.85 -2.94
N VAL A 256 6.48 25.49 -2.79
CA VAL A 256 6.59 26.78 -2.11
C VAL A 256 6.87 27.78 -3.22
N PRO A 257 5.92 28.67 -3.58
CA PRO A 257 6.24 29.82 -4.41
C PRO A 257 7.16 30.72 -3.59
N THR A 258 8.43 30.83 -3.94
CA THR A 258 9.22 31.99 -3.52
C THR A 258 8.79 33.17 -4.40
N PRO A 259 8.37 34.31 -3.85
CA PRO A 259 8.11 35.49 -4.65
C PRO A 259 9.38 35.83 -5.41
N ALA A 260 9.28 36.00 -6.73
CA ALA A 260 10.33 36.63 -7.50
C ALA A 260 10.48 38.06 -6.96
N SER A 261 11.65 38.36 -6.41
CA SER A 261 12.11 39.73 -6.16
C SER A 261 12.46 40.41 -7.47
#